data_AF-A0A397CDD7-F1
#
_entry.id   AF-A0A397CDD7-F1
#
_cell.length_a   1.000
_cell.length_b   1.000
_cell.length_c   1.000
_cell.angle_alpha   90.00
_cell.angle_beta   90.00
_cell.angle_gamma   90.00
#
_symmetry.space_group_name_H-M   'P 1'
#
loop_
_entity.id
_entity.type
_entity.pdbx_description
1 polymer ?
#
loop_
_entity_poly.entity_id
_entity_poly.type
_entity_poly.pdbx_seq_one_letter_code
_entity_poly.pdbx_strand_id
1 'polypeptide(L)'
;MIVPNLRIVTIDTTSRSFAAVEPLVLPWFPLLLRTLETFQPVPSIVPLVLKCACDFVEANLAYLSLDKAMDLYGHCDRLIGTFCVTNSVTQRSAISDDELQFEDMFMLLTLLSHLVAKDVIDFADDTANSAGVVADVVFSGLNQVIPLMTHDLLQYPKLSVQYFTLVSYLVDVYPDKVVRLNPSLLHQLLQSLVVGMRHTNTDIVRYSFQSVGELAACQLRQPTAASTGLLGQFIPVVLQMLVFEAAAAVVVDGAALALYSLFLVERRNIESIAHAFCAGMDSPLQDTMMHALGQLMHSLPPPQPQIAASVGHARKHRAHFKAQMYAFVAHVRGYVQIK
;
A
#
# COMPACT_ATOMS: atom_id res chain seq x y z
N MET A 1 8.54 24.03 28.22
CA MET A 1 7.34 24.10 29.08
C MET A 1 6.05 24.44 28.31
N ILE A 2 5.99 24.23 26.98
CA ILE A 2 4.84 24.61 26.11
C ILE A 2 4.05 23.37 25.63
N VAL A 3 4.70 22.20 25.63
CA VAL A 3 4.16 20.94 25.10
C VAL A 3 2.89 20.39 25.81
N PRO A 4 2.71 20.49 27.15
CA PRO A 4 1.55 19.87 27.79
C PRO A 4 0.23 20.65 27.62
N ASN A 5 0.28 21.97 27.35
CA ASN A 5 -0.93 22.78 27.17
C ASN A 5 -1.57 22.62 25.79
N LEU A 6 -0.81 22.12 24.81
CA LEU A 6 -1.29 21.89 23.45
C LEU A 6 -2.25 20.70 23.36
N ARG A 7 -2.04 19.69 24.21
CA ARG A 7 -2.93 18.53 24.33
C ARG A 7 -4.34 18.90 24.79
N ILE A 8 -4.49 20.01 25.52
CA ILE A 8 -5.79 20.42 26.07
C ILE A 8 -6.65 21.09 24.99
N VAL A 9 -6.04 21.78 24.02
CA VAL A 9 -6.77 22.42 22.92
C VAL A 9 -7.21 21.40 21.86
N THR A 10 -6.48 20.29 21.71
CA THR A 10 -6.78 19.26 20.70
C THR A 10 -7.87 18.27 21.10
N ILE A 11 -8.30 18.20 22.37
CA ILE A 11 -9.19 17.13 22.86
C ILE A 11 -10.70 17.52 22.85
N ASP A 12 -11.07 18.81 22.85
CA ASP A 12 -12.47 19.25 23.01
C ASP A 12 -13.00 20.19 21.90
N THR A 13 -12.69 19.91 20.63
CA THR A 13 -13.22 20.66 19.49
C THR A 13 -14.53 20.05 18.97
N THR A 14 -15.67 20.55 19.47
CA THR A 14 -16.94 20.45 18.75
C THR A 14 -16.95 21.42 17.56
N SER A 15 -17.67 21.14 16.46
CA SER A 15 -17.71 21.99 15.26
C SER A 15 -17.98 23.49 15.55
N ARG A 16 -18.78 23.81 16.58
CA ARG A 16 -19.06 25.20 17.00
C ARG A 16 -17.96 25.84 17.83
N SER A 17 -17.21 25.08 18.63
CA SER A 17 -16.05 25.59 19.37
C SER A 17 -14.82 25.73 18.48
N PHE A 18 -14.69 24.90 17.44
CA PHE A 18 -13.59 24.97 16.49
C PHE A 18 -13.52 26.32 15.77
N ALA A 19 -14.63 26.86 15.25
CA ALA A 19 -14.65 28.15 14.54
C ALA A 19 -14.12 29.33 15.38
N ALA A 20 -14.25 29.27 16.71
CA ALA A 20 -13.73 30.30 17.61
C ALA A 20 -12.23 30.16 17.90
N VAL A 21 -11.70 28.94 17.81
CA VAL A 21 -10.32 28.58 18.17
C VAL A 21 -9.42 28.45 16.93
N GLU A 22 -10.02 28.24 15.76
CA GLU A 22 -9.39 28.15 14.44
C GLU A 22 -8.34 29.24 14.16
N PRO A 23 -8.59 30.56 14.35
CA PRO A 23 -7.60 31.59 14.07
C PRO A 23 -6.39 31.56 15.01
N LEU A 24 -6.51 30.94 16.18
CA LEU A 24 -5.40 30.76 17.12
C LEU A 24 -4.58 29.52 16.77
N VAL A 25 -5.23 28.48 16.25
CA VAL A 25 -4.64 27.15 16.03
C VAL A 25 -3.96 27.04 14.66
N LEU A 26 -4.54 27.59 13.59
CA LEU A 26 -3.96 27.51 12.24
C LEU A 26 -2.53 28.08 12.10
N PRO A 27 -2.18 29.23 12.72
CA PRO A 27 -0.81 29.75 12.66
C PRO A 27 0.24 28.85 13.32
N TRP A 28 -0.18 27.84 14.08
CA TRP A 28 0.72 26.97 14.81
C TRP A 28 1.41 25.91 13.93
N PHE A 29 0.75 25.43 12.88
CA PHE A 29 1.34 24.42 12.01
C PHE A 29 2.61 24.93 11.28
N PRO A 30 2.64 26.16 10.71
CA PRO A 30 3.87 26.75 10.20
C PRO A 30 5.00 26.86 11.23
N LEU A 31 4.68 27.01 12.53
CA LEU A 31 5.68 27.02 13.60
C LEU A 31 6.28 25.63 13.82
N LEU A 32 5.49 24.56 13.68
CA LEU A 32 6.02 23.19 13.71
C LEU A 32 7.02 22.97 12.58
N LEU A 33 6.69 23.39 11.36
CA LEU A 33 7.60 23.27 10.22
C LEU A 33 8.92 24.01 10.47
N ARG A 34 8.86 25.26 10.95
CA ARG A 34 10.07 26.02 11.31
C ARG A 34 10.86 25.36 12.44
N THR A 35 10.18 24.75 13.40
CA THR A 35 10.82 24.02 14.51
C THR A 35 11.57 22.80 13.97
N LEU A 36 10.97 22.04 13.05
CA LEU A 36 11.63 20.93 12.38
C LEU A 36 12.87 21.39 11.60
N GLU A 37 12.74 22.46 10.81
CA GLU A 37 13.85 23.04 10.03
C GLU A 37 15.01 23.52 10.93
N THR A 38 14.71 24.09 12.09
CA THR A 38 15.72 24.66 13.01
C THR A 38 16.38 23.58 13.88
N PHE A 39 15.60 22.61 14.36
CA PHE A 39 16.05 21.60 15.33
C PHE A 39 16.27 20.22 14.72
N GLN A 40 16.34 20.11 13.39
CA GLN A 40 16.67 18.87 12.70
C GLN A 40 17.88 18.09 13.28
N PRO A 41 19.01 18.72 13.67
CA PRO A 41 20.15 17.97 14.19
C PRO A 41 19.92 17.40 15.61
N VAL A 42 18.80 17.72 16.26
CA VAL A 42 18.47 17.25 17.61
C VAL A 42 17.47 16.09 17.51
N PRO A 43 17.92 14.82 17.58
CA PRO A 43 17.09 13.65 17.26
C PRO A 43 15.90 13.45 18.21
N SER A 44 15.95 13.98 19.44
CA SER A 44 14.84 13.90 20.40
C SER A 44 13.70 14.89 20.15
N ILE A 45 13.94 15.95 19.36
CA ILE A 45 12.92 16.98 19.05
C ILE A 45 12.09 16.57 17.85
N VAL A 46 12.70 15.92 16.86
CA VAL A 46 12.06 15.48 15.61
C VAL A 46 10.78 14.66 15.86
N PRO A 47 10.78 13.55 16.64
CA PRO A 47 9.57 12.75 16.87
C PRO A 47 8.48 13.53 17.61
N LEU A 48 8.86 14.46 18.51
CA LEU A 48 7.89 15.32 19.19
C LEU A 48 7.19 16.28 18.23
N VAL A 49 7.93 16.84 17.27
CA VAL A 49 7.36 17.74 16.24
C VAL A 49 6.45 16.95 15.29
N LEU A 50 6.86 15.76 14.86
CA LEU A 50 6.04 14.89 14.01
C LEU A 50 4.75 14.46 14.73
N LYS A 51 4.85 14.06 16.00
CA LYS A 51 3.70 13.72 16.84
C LYS A 51 2.74 14.89 16.99
N CYS A 52 3.27 16.07 17.28
CA CYS A 52 2.51 17.31 17.35
C CYS A 52 1.76 17.59 16.04
N ALA A 53 2.38 17.36 14.89
CA ALA A 53 1.73 17.49 13.59
C ALA A 53 0.60 16.46 13.41
N CYS A 54 0.81 15.20 13.82
CA CYS A 54 -0.21 14.15 13.78
C CYS A 54 -1.43 14.52 14.62
N ASP A 55 -1.21 14.86 15.89
CA ASP A 55 -2.26 15.25 16.84
C ASP A 55 -3.03 16.48 16.33
N PHE A 56 -2.33 17.44 15.71
CA PHE A 56 -2.96 18.62 15.12
C PHE A 56 -3.84 18.26 13.93
N VAL A 57 -3.33 17.45 12.99
CA VAL A 57 -4.10 17.07 11.80
C VAL A 57 -5.32 16.24 12.22
N GLU A 58 -5.16 15.27 13.11
CA GLU A 58 -6.26 14.44 13.62
C GLU A 58 -7.40 15.29 14.23
N ALA A 59 -7.05 16.23 15.10
CA ALA A 59 -8.03 17.02 15.85
C ALA A 59 -8.71 18.12 15.02
N ASN A 60 -8.04 18.65 13.98
CA ASN A 60 -8.47 19.88 13.33
C ASN A 60 -8.86 19.68 11.87
N LEU A 61 -8.23 18.73 11.16
CA LEU A 61 -8.43 18.56 9.72
C LEU A 61 -9.92 18.41 9.40
N ALA A 62 -10.68 17.59 10.12
CA ALA A 62 -12.11 17.34 9.86
C ALA A 62 -13.02 18.58 9.90
N TYR A 63 -12.62 19.66 10.57
CA TYR A 63 -13.45 20.85 10.77
C TYR A 63 -13.07 22.03 9.87
N LEU A 64 -11.99 21.90 9.09
CA LEU A 64 -11.51 22.96 8.20
C LEU A 64 -12.31 23.06 6.90
N SER A 65 -12.52 24.28 6.41
CA SER A 65 -13.00 24.52 5.04
C SER A 65 -12.00 24.02 4.00
N LEU A 66 -12.46 23.83 2.76
CA LEU A 66 -11.61 23.33 1.66
C LEU A 66 -10.31 24.14 1.51
N ASP A 67 -10.39 25.46 1.37
CA ASP A 67 -9.21 26.32 1.18
C ASP A 67 -8.15 26.13 2.27
N LYS A 68 -8.59 26.10 3.54
CA LYS A 68 -7.69 25.98 4.70
C LYS A 68 -7.17 24.54 4.86
N ALA A 69 -7.97 23.55 4.48
CA ALA A 69 -7.51 22.17 4.42
C ALA A 69 -6.42 22.03 3.35
N MET A 70 -6.57 22.64 2.18
CA MET A 70 -5.54 22.67 1.13
C MET A 70 -4.24 23.32 1.61
N ASP A 71 -4.32 24.44 2.34
CA ASP A 71 -3.16 25.04 2.97
C ASP A 71 -2.47 24.09 3.96
N LEU A 72 -3.26 23.40 4.80
CA LEU A 72 -2.74 22.42 5.75
C LEU A 72 -2.11 21.21 5.04
N TYR A 73 -2.70 20.70 3.97
CA TYR A 73 -2.11 19.65 3.12
C TYR A 73 -0.74 20.11 2.57
N GLY A 74 -0.66 21.34 2.03
CA GLY A 74 0.60 21.91 1.53
C GLY A 74 1.66 22.05 2.63
N HIS A 75 1.27 22.40 3.85
CA HIS A 75 2.19 22.42 4.98
C HIS A 75 2.65 21.02 5.40
N CYS A 76 1.77 20.02 5.36
CA CYS A 76 2.12 18.63 5.66
C CYS A 76 3.09 18.06 4.62
N ASP A 77 2.86 18.32 3.33
CA ASP A 77 3.77 17.92 2.24
C ASP A 77 5.18 18.49 2.47
N ARG A 78 5.27 19.78 2.81
CA ARG A 78 6.55 20.42 3.14
C ARG A 78 7.22 19.82 4.37
N LEU A 79 6.45 19.50 5.41
CA LEU A 79 6.96 18.89 6.64
C LEU A 79 7.56 17.50 6.36
N ILE A 80 6.85 16.67 5.58
CA ILE A 80 7.34 15.36 5.12
C ILE A 80 8.59 15.54 4.26
N GLY A 81 8.55 16.49 3.31
CA GLY A 81 9.68 16.92 2.47
C GLY A 81 10.95 17.21 3.26
N THR A 82 10.86 18.16 4.19
CA THR A 82 11.97 18.59 5.02
C THR A 82 12.56 17.42 5.82
N PHE A 83 11.70 16.56 6.39
CA PHE A 83 12.16 15.39 7.11
C PHE A 83 12.91 14.40 6.18
N CYS A 84 12.29 14.04 5.05
CA CYS A 84 12.81 13.00 4.14
C CYS A 84 14.10 13.43 3.44
N VAL A 85 14.21 14.69 3.01
CA VAL A 85 15.46 15.23 2.44
C VAL A 85 16.58 15.15 3.47
N THR A 86 16.30 15.51 4.71
CA THR A 86 17.39 15.55 5.70
C THR A 86 17.80 14.16 6.16
N ASN A 87 16.88 13.20 6.26
CA ASN A 87 17.21 11.82 6.60
C ASN A 87 17.76 10.99 5.43
N SER A 88 17.51 11.38 4.17
CA SER A 88 18.13 10.73 3.00
C SER A 88 19.58 11.20 2.78
N VAL A 89 19.88 12.48 3.02
CA VAL A 89 21.22 13.06 2.89
C VAL A 89 22.10 12.73 4.10
N THR A 90 21.50 12.74 5.28
CA THR A 90 22.16 12.34 6.53
C THR A 90 21.84 10.86 6.73
N GLN A 91 22.51 9.96 6.00
CA GLN A 91 22.63 8.58 6.47
C GLN A 91 23.26 8.65 7.84
N ARG A 92 22.38 8.65 8.84
CA ARG A 92 22.64 8.80 10.25
C ARG A 92 23.74 7.80 10.58
N SER A 93 24.95 8.35 10.74
CA SER A 93 26.20 7.62 10.81
C SER A 93 26.16 6.61 11.94
N ALA A 94 26.18 5.32 11.61
CA ALA A 94 26.63 4.15 12.38
C ALA A 94 26.23 3.97 13.87
N ILE A 95 25.42 4.84 14.48
CA ILE A 95 25.08 4.82 15.91
C ILE A 95 23.71 5.48 16.16
N SER A 96 22.77 5.36 15.22
CA SER A 96 21.43 5.91 15.41
C SER A 96 20.53 4.83 15.97
N ASP A 97 19.94 5.08 17.14
CA ASP A 97 18.93 4.22 17.75
C ASP A 97 17.88 3.86 16.70
N ASP A 98 17.81 2.59 16.32
CA ASP A 98 16.78 2.06 15.41
C ASP A 98 15.37 2.40 15.93
N GLU A 99 15.23 2.56 17.25
CA GLU A 99 14.00 2.96 17.94
C GLU A 99 13.54 4.39 17.57
N LEU A 100 14.46 5.35 17.42
CA LEU A 100 14.13 6.72 17.02
C LEU A 100 13.73 6.79 15.55
N GLN A 101 14.43 6.04 14.68
CA GLN A 101 14.06 5.95 13.27
C GLN A 101 12.69 5.27 13.09
N PHE A 102 12.40 4.24 13.90
CA PHE A 102 11.09 3.61 13.96
C PHE A 102 10.00 4.61 14.36
N GLU A 103 10.18 5.37 15.44
CA GLU A 103 9.18 6.33 15.92
C GLU A 103 8.92 7.42 14.89
N ASP A 104 9.97 7.95 14.27
CA ASP A 104 9.87 8.96 13.22
C ASP A 104 9.07 8.43 12.02
N MET A 105 9.38 7.22 11.52
CA MET A 105 8.65 6.61 10.40
C MET A 105 7.19 6.34 10.76
N PHE A 106 6.94 5.85 11.97
CA PHE A 106 5.59 5.57 12.47
C PHE A 106 4.74 6.84 12.48
N MET A 107 5.30 7.98 12.92
CA MET A 107 4.60 9.26 12.90
C MET A 107 4.33 9.75 11.48
N LEU A 108 5.25 9.58 10.52
CA LEU A 108 4.99 9.94 9.12
C LEU A 108 3.85 9.13 8.50
N LEU A 109 3.83 7.81 8.73
CA LEU A 109 2.73 6.95 8.26
C LEU A 109 1.41 7.30 8.94
N THR A 110 1.45 7.68 10.23
CA THR A 110 0.28 8.16 10.97
C THR A 110 -0.27 9.46 10.37
N LEU A 111 0.61 10.42 10.10
CA LEU A 111 0.25 11.68 9.45
C LEU A 111 -0.41 11.42 8.10
N LEU A 112 0.20 10.62 7.23
CA LEU A 112 -0.38 10.26 5.93
C LEU A 112 -1.75 9.58 6.08
N SER A 113 -1.92 8.71 7.09
CA SER A 113 -3.19 8.06 7.37
C SER A 113 -4.28 9.07 7.77
N HIS A 114 -3.94 10.09 8.57
CA HIS A 114 -4.88 11.16 8.94
C HIS A 114 -5.25 12.04 7.75
N LEU A 115 -4.28 12.36 6.88
CA LEU A 115 -4.52 13.12 5.65
C LEU A 115 -5.50 12.40 4.71
N VAL A 116 -5.37 11.08 4.61
CA VAL A 116 -6.25 10.25 3.80
C VAL A 116 -7.66 10.13 4.38
N ALA A 117 -7.80 10.10 5.71
CA ALA A 117 -9.08 9.87 6.38
C ALA A 117 -10.13 10.96 6.11
N LYS A 118 -9.71 12.22 5.86
CA LYS A 118 -10.65 13.31 5.53
C LYS A 118 -11.17 13.24 4.09
N ASP A 119 -10.40 12.70 3.17
CA ASP A 119 -10.74 12.65 1.73
C ASP A 119 -12.01 11.82 1.46
N VAL A 120 -12.34 10.86 2.35
CA VAL A 120 -13.48 9.94 2.19
C VAL A 120 -14.82 10.58 2.53
N ILE A 121 -14.84 11.69 3.29
CA ILE A 121 -16.07 12.11 3.99
C ILE A 121 -16.68 13.42 3.44
N ASP A 122 -15.91 14.33 2.83
CA ASP A 122 -16.43 15.71 2.61
C ASP A 122 -16.18 16.33 1.22
N PHE A 123 -15.17 15.91 0.44
CA PHE A 123 -14.84 16.57 -0.83
C PHE A 123 -15.44 15.94 -2.09
N ALA A 124 -16.18 14.84 -1.93
CA ALA A 124 -16.89 14.22 -3.05
C ALA A 124 -17.99 15.15 -3.63
N ASP A 125 -18.53 16.07 -2.83
CA ASP A 125 -19.56 17.02 -3.26
C ASP A 125 -18.95 18.31 -3.88
N ASP A 126 -17.74 18.73 -3.47
CA ASP A 126 -17.08 19.96 -3.94
C ASP A 126 -16.08 19.69 -5.07
N THR A 127 -16.60 19.44 -6.27
CA THR A 127 -15.90 19.39 -7.58
C THR A 127 -14.81 18.32 -7.73
N ALA A 128 -14.86 17.54 -8.82
CA ALA A 128 -13.91 16.47 -9.15
C ALA A 128 -12.40 16.86 -9.15
N ASN A 129 -12.09 18.16 -9.15
CA ASN A 129 -10.71 18.65 -9.11
C ASN A 129 -10.11 18.63 -7.70
N SER A 130 -10.89 18.80 -6.63
CA SER A 130 -10.38 18.92 -5.25
C SER A 130 -9.85 17.59 -4.70
N ALA A 131 -10.62 16.51 -4.83
CA ALA A 131 -10.21 15.14 -4.49
C ALA A 131 -8.95 14.70 -5.27
N GLY A 132 -8.80 15.20 -6.51
CA GLY A 132 -7.59 15.04 -7.30
C GLY A 132 -6.35 15.60 -6.59
N VAL A 133 -6.41 16.85 -6.12
CA VAL A 133 -5.26 17.51 -5.48
C VAL A 133 -4.94 16.93 -4.11
N VAL A 134 -5.95 16.57 -3.30
CA VAL A 134 -5.74 15.94 -1.99
C VAL A 134 -4.97 14.64 -2.12
N ALA A 135 -5.42 13.76 -3.02
CA ALA A 135 -4.71 12.51 -3.27
C ALA A 135 -3.29 12.76 -3.82
N ASP A 136 -3.06 13.81 -4.62
CA ASP A 136 -1.70 14.14 -5.10
C ASP A 136 -0.73 14.47 -3.96
N VAL A 137 -1.19 15.19 -2.94
CA VAL A 137 -0.38 15.49 -1.74
C VAL A 137 -0.06 14.22 -0.95
N VAL A 138 -1.04 13.34 -0.74
CA VAL A 138 -0.82 12.06 -0.05
C VAL A 138 0.17 11.20 -0.82
N PHE A 139 0.01 11.10 -2.15
CA PHE A 139 0.94 10.34 -2.99
C PHE A 139 2.32 10.98 -3.04
N SER A 140 2.44 12.31 -3.00
CA SER A 140 3.71 13.02 -2.84
C SER A 140 4.42 12.60 -1.55
N GLY A 141 3.72 12.61 -0.41
CA GLY A 141 4.30 12.18 0.85
C GLY A 141 4.66 10.68 0.87
N LEU A 142 3.80 9.81 0.33
CA LEU A 142 4.09 8.38 0.22
C LEU A 142 5.32 8.10 -0.66
N ASN A 143 5.47 8.83 -1.78
CA ASN A 143 6.62 8.73 -2.68
C ASN A 143 7.95 9.01 -1.97
N GLN A 144 7.92 9.86 -0.95
CA GLN A 144 9.09 10.19 -0.15
C GLN A 144 9.35 9.18 0.97
N VAL A 145 8.29 8.57 1.51
CA VAL A 145 8.38 7.59 2.59
C VAL A 145 8.76 6.19 2.08
N ILE A 146 8.27 5.76 0.91
CA ILE A 146 8.55 4.41 0.36
C ILE A 146 10.05 4.08 0.33
N PRO A 147 10.96 4.96 -0.16
CA PRO A 147 12.39 4.67 -0.19
C PRO A 147 13.03 4.52 1.21
N LEU A 148 12.41 5.09 2.25
CA LEU A 148 12.90 5.02 3.63
C LEU A 148 12.41 3.76 4.36
N MET A 149 11.38 3.08 3.84
CA MET A 149 10.83 1.84 4.40
C MET A 149 11.71 0.63 4.04
N THR A 150 12.81 0.46 4.76
CA THR A 150 13.75 -0.65 4.56
C THR A 150 13.19 -1.99 5.09
N HIS A 151 13.80 -3.10 4.68
CA HIS A 151 13.46 -4.43 5.18
C HIS A 151 13.57 -4.51 6.72
N ASP A 152 14.58 -3.87 7.32
CA ASP A 152 14.81 -3.90 8.76
C ASP A 152 13.74 -3.13 9.53
N LEU A 153 13.28 -2.00 9.01
CA LEU A 153 12.16 -1.26 9.60
C LEU A 153 10.84 -2.02 9.49
N LEU A 154 10.64 -2.76 8.40
CA LEU A 154 9.44 -3.60 8.23
C LEU A 154 9.42 -4.83 9.16
N GLN A 155 10.50 -5.13 9.90
CA GLN A 155 10.48 -6.17 10.93
C GLN A 155 9.70 -5.72 12.18
N TYR A 156 9.54 -4.41 12.39
CA TYR A 156 8.77 -3.89 13.53
C TYR A 156 7.26 -4.06 13.29
N PRO A 157 6.54 -4.88 14.09
CA PRO A 157 5.18 -5.30 13.76
C PRO A 157 4.16 -4.15 13.65
N LYS A 158 4.29 -3.12 14.48
CA LYS A 158 3.37 -1.96 14.45
C LYS A 158 3.55 -1.13 13.18
N LEU A 159 4.81 -0.91 12.78
CA LEU A 159 5.14 -0.13 11.60
C LEU A 159 4.73 -0.87 10.32
N SER A 160 5.00 -2.18 10.25
CA SER A 160 4.62 -3.00 9.10
C SER A 160 3.10 -3.02 8.91
N VAL A 161 2.33 -3.26 9.98
CA VAL A 161 0.86 -3.24 9.91
C VAL A 161 0.37 -1.88 9.41
N GLN A 162 0.90 -0.78 9.95
CA GLN A 162 0.48 0.55 9.54
C GLN A 162 0.82 0.84 8.07
N TYR A 163 2.04 0.53 7.65
CA TYR A 163 2.49 0.71 6.27
C TYR A 163 1.61 -0.06 5.29
N PHE A 164 1.41 -1.37 5.50
CA PHE A 164 0.61 -2.20 4.59
C PHE A 164 -0.87 -1.86 4.62
N THR A 165 -1.40 -1.39 5.76
CA THR A 165 -2.79 -0.90 5.83
C THR A 165 -2.97 0.35 4.97
N LEU A 166 -2.06 1.33 5.09
CA LEU A 166 -2.09 2.56 4.29
C LEU A 166 -1.92 2.26 2.80
N VAL A 167 -0.94 1.43 2.43
CA VAL A 167 -0.70 1.03 1.04
C VAL A 167 -1.93 0.32 0.48
N SER A 168 -2.49 -0.65 1.19
CA SER A 168 -3.66 -1.40 0.73
C SER A 168 -4.87 -0.50 0.54
N TYR A 169 -5.06 0.46 1.45
CA TYR A 169 -6.11 1.45 1.32
C TYR A 169 -5.93 2.31 0.06
N LEU A 170 -4.73 2.84 -0.18
CA LEU A 170 -4.46 3.69 -1.34
C LEU A 170 -4.60 2.94 -2.67
N VAL A 171 -4.24 1.66 -2.69
CA VAL A 171 -4.46 0.79 -3.85
C VAL A 171 -5.94 0.51 -4.08
N ASP A 172 -6.74 0.35 -3.02
CA ASP A 172 -8.18 0.08 -3.14
C ASP A 172 -8.97 1.32 -3.61
N VAL A 173 -8.63 2.50 -3.08
CA VAL A 173 -9.36 3.74 -3.37
C VAL A 173 -8.83 4.45 -4.63
N TYR A 174 -7.52 4.45 -4.85
CA TYR A 174 -6.87 5.19 -5.93
C TYR A 174 -5.93 4.32 -6.80
N PRO A 175 -6.37 3.15 -7.31
CA PRO A 175 -5.49 2.24 -8.04
C PRO A 175 -4.88 2.90 -9.30
N ASP A 176 -5.65 3.76 -9.96
CA ASP A 176 -5.24 4.53 -11.12
C ASP A 176 -4.04 5.45 -10.84
N LYS A 177 -3.99 6.05 -9.64
CA LYS A 177 -2.86 6.92 -9.24
C LYS A 177 -1.63 6.10 -8.88
N VAL A 178 -1.81 4.94 -8.25
CA VAL A 178 -0.72 4.02 -7.90
C VAL A 178 0.00 3.52 -9.16
N VAL A 179 -0.73 3.11 -10.19
CA VAL A 179 -0.13 2.61 -11.44
C VAL A 179 0.61 3.71 -12.22
N ARG A 180 0.26 4.99 -11.99
CA ARG A 180 0.93 6.15 -12.60
C ARG A 180 2.11 6.70 -11.80
N LEU A 181 2.48 6.06 -10.69
CA LEU A 181 3.70 6.42 -9.96
C LEU A 181 4.93 6.30 -10.85
N ASN A 182 6.01 6.99 -10.46
CA ASN A 182 7.31 6.83 -11.11
C ASN A 182 7.71 5.33 -11.13
N PRO A 183 8.25 4.80 -12.25
CA PRO A 183 8.59 3.39 -12.36
C PRO A 183 9.46 2.83 -11.22
N SER A 184 10.41 3.61 -10.70
CA SER A 184 11.29 3.20 -9.60
C SER A 184 10.51 3.04 -8.29
N LEU A 185 9.61 3.99 -8.00
CA LEU A 185 8.79 3.96 -6.77
C LEU A 185 7.71 2.88 -6.85
N LEU A 186 7.08 2.73 -8.02
CA LEU A 186 6.17 1.63 -8.27
C LEU A 186 6.89 0.29 -8.07
N HIS A 187 8.11 0.14 -8.59
CA HIS A 187 8.89 -1.08 -8.37
C HIS A 187 9.17 -1.32 -6.88
N GLN A 188 9.58 -0.30 -6.11
CA GLN A 188 9.79 -0.43 -4.66
C GLN A 188 8.53 -0.82 -3.90
N LEU A 189 7.38 -0.24 -4.26
CA LEU A 189 6.07 -0.61 -3.71
C LEU A 189 5.71 -2.06 -4.04
N LEU A 190 5.93 -2.49 -5.29
CA LEU A 190 5.68 -3.87 -5.68
C LEU A 190 6.60 -4.85 -4.93
N GLN A 191 7.86 -4.49 -4.70
CA GLN A 191 8.79 -5.28 -3.87
C GLN A 191 8.32 -5.36 -2.41
N SER A 192 7.83 -4.26 -1.82
CA SER A 192 7.30 -4.30 -0.46
C SER A 192 6.06 -5.19 -0.36
N LEU A 193 5.19 -5.21 -1.37
CA LEU A 193 4.05 -6.15 -1.43
C LEU A 193 4.50 -7.62 -1.50
N VAL A 194 5.60 -7.93 -2.20
CA VAL A 194 6.19 -9.29 -2.20
C VAL A 194 6.66 -9.69 -0.80
N VAL A 195 7.28 -8.76 -0.05
CA VAL A 195 7.66 -8.98 1.35
C VAL A 195 6.40 -9.21 2.21
N GLY A 196 5.37 -8.40 2.02
CA GLY A 196 4.10 -8.51 2.75
C GLY A 196 3.37 -9.84 2.53
N MET A 197 3.44 -10.43 1.33
CA MET A 197 2.86 -11.75 1.05
C MET A 197 3.48 -12.89 1.87
N ARG A 198 4.74 -12.74 2.31
CA ARG A 198 5.47 -13.71 3.13
C ARG A 198 5.50 -13.35 4.62
N HIS A 199 4.75 -12.33 5.01
CA HIS A 199 4.75 -11.84 6.37
C HIS A 199 4.04 -12.82 7.32
N THR A 200 4.44 -12.84 8.59
CA THR A 200 3.86 -13.73 9.62
C THR A 200 2.46 -13.29 10.06
N ASN A 201 2.19 -11.98 10.07
CA ASN A 201 0.87 -11.40 10.28
C ASN A 201 -0.05 -11.64 9.06
N THR A 202 -1.16 -12.34 9.30
CA THR A 202 -2.12 -12.73 8.26
C THR A 202 -2.86 -11.56 7.61
N ASP A 203 -3.01 -10.43 8.31
CA ASP A 203 -3.67 -9.25 7.74
C ASP A 203 -2.77 -8.57 6.72
N ILE A 204 -1.46 -8.46 7.00
CA ILE A 204 -0.47 -7.96 6.03
C ILE A 204 -0.44 -8.84 4.77
N VAL A 205 -0.51 -10.16 4.94
CA VAL A 205 -0.60 -11.11 3.82
C VAL A 205 -1.84 -10.82 2.98
N ARG A 206 -3.01 -10.66 3.62
CA ARG A 206 -4.28 -10.34 2.95
C ARG A 206 -4.21 -9.01 2.19
N TYR A 207 -3.74 -7.95 2.85
CA TYR A 207 -3.56 -6.63 2.27
C TYR A 207 -2.66 -6.66 1.04
N SER A 208 -1.57 -7.44 1.10
CA SER A 208 -0.61 -7.54 0.01
C SER A 208 -1.19 -8.26 -1.21
N PHE A 209 -1.86 -9.39 -1.01
CA PHE A 209 -2.55 -10.11 -2.09
C PHE A 209 -3.71 -9.31 -2.68
N GLN A 210 -4.52 -8.65 -1.84
CA GLN A 210 -5.61 -7.79 -2.28
C GLN A 210 -5.08 -6.66 -3.16
N SER A 211 -4.02 -5.98 -2.71
CA SER A 211 -3.41 -4.87 -3.43
C SER A 211 -2.94 -5.29 -4.82
N VAL A 212 -2.21 -6.41 -4.93
CA VAL A 212 -1.77 -6.92 -6.23
C VAL A 212 -2.94 -7.33 -7.12
N GLY A 213 -3.97 -7.96 -6.55
CA GLY A 213 -5.19 -8.31 -7.28
C GLY A 213 -5.93 -7.08 -7.83
N GLU A 214 -5.96 -5.99 -7.06
CA GLU A 214 -6.64 -4.74 -7.44
C GLU A 214 -5.83 -3.95 -8.48
N LEU A 215 -4.50 -3.88 -8.35
CA LEU A 215 -3.63 -3.29 -9.38
C LEU A 215 -3.78 -4.03 -10.72
N ALA A 216 -3.82 -5.37 -10.69
CA ALA A 216 -4.06 -6.17 -11.88
C ALA A 216 -5.47 -5.92 -12.46
N ALA A 217 -6.50 -5.84 -11.61
CA ALA A 217 -7.84 -5.52 -12.05
C ALA A 217 -7.96 -4.09 -12.63
N CYS A 218 -7.17 -3.14 -12.11
CA CYS A 218 -7.05 -1.79 -12.65
C CYS A 218 -6.47 -1.81 -14.06
N GLN A 219 -5.36 -2.54 -14.27
CA GLN A 219 -4.73 -2.67 -15.58
C GLN A 219 -5.63 -3.35 -16.64
N LEU A 220 -6.52 -4.26 -16.22
CA LEU A 220 -7.55 -4.82 -17.10
C LEU A 220 -8.58 -3.79 -17.57
N ARG A 221 -8.97 -2.89 -16.67
CA ARG A 221 -9.93 -1.81 -16.96
C ARG A 221 -9.29 -0.74 -17.83
N GLN A 222 -8.04 -0.40 -17.58
CA GLN A 222 -7.29 0.64 -18.27
C GLN A 222 -5.92 0.10 -18.70
N PRO A 223 -5.81 -0.48 -19.90
CA PRO A 223 -4.54 -0.99 -20.40
C PRO A 223 -3.56 0.17 -20.65
N THR A 224 -2.64 0.41 -19.72
CA THR A 224 -1.57 1.40 -19.88
C THR A 224 -0.30 0.72 -20.37
N ALA A 225 0.34 1.27 -21.41
CA ALA A 225 1.59 0.73 -21.98
C ALA A 225 2.77 0.72 -20.98
N ALA A 226 2.72 1.54 -19.93
CA ALA A 226 3.80 1.68 -18.94
C ALA A 226 3.88 0.53 -17.92
N SER A 227 2.82 -0.26 -17.74
CA SER A 227 2.73 -1.32 -16.71
C SER A 227 2.62 -2.74 -17.30
N THR A 228 2.64 -2.88 -18.63
CA THR A 228 2.59 -4.20 -19.29
C THR A 228 3.80 -5.04 -18.89
N GLY A 229 3.56 -6.19 -18.25
CA GLY A 229 4.60 -7.13 -17.81
C GLY A 229 5.11 -6.94 -16.37
N LEU A 230 4.95 -5.76 -15.74
CA LEU A 230 5.42 -5.54 -14.37
C LEU A 230 4.66 -6.40 -13.36
N LEU A 231 3.34 -6.52 -13.52
CA LEU A 231 2.53 -7.34 -12.63
C LEU A 231 2.72 -8.85 -12.88
N GLY A 232 3.10 -9.24 -14.10
CA GLY A 232 3.42 -10.63 -14.44
C GLY A 232 4.52 -11.24 -13.58
N GLN A 233 5.44 -10.43 -13.03
CA GLN A 233 6.50 -10.90 -12.14
C GLN A 233 5.97 -11.49 -10.81
N PHE A 234 4.73 -11.16 -10.40
CA PHE A 234 4.12 -11.73 -9.20
C PHE A 234 3.69 -13.18 -9.40
N ILE A 235 3.36 -13.59 -10.63
CA ILE A 235 2.89 -14.96 -10.91
C ILE A 235 3.90 -16.01 -10.43
N PRO A 236 5.17 -16.02 -10.87
CA PRO A 236 6.14 -17.02 -10.42
C PRO A 236 6.40 -16.93 -8.90
N VAL A 237 6.41 -15.73 -8.33
CA VAL A 237 6.60 -15.52 -6.89
C VAL A 237 5.47 -16.17 -6.08
N VAL A 238 4.22 -15.98 -6.52
CA VAL A 238 3.04 -16.58 -5.86
C VAL A 238 2.98 -18.08 -6.06
N LEU A 239 3.30 -18.58 -7.27
CA LEU A 239 3.40 -20.02 -7.52
C LEU A 239 4.47 -20.66 -6.63
N GLN A 240 5.62 -20.00 -6.43
CA GLN A 240 6.66 -20.49 -5.53
C GLN A 240 6.15 -20.63 -4.09
N MET A 241 5.44 -19.61 -3.57
CA MET A 241 4.83 -19.67 -2.23
C MET A 241 3.80 -20.80 -2.12
N LEU A 242 2.99 -20.98 -3.15
CA LEU A 242 1.94 -22.01 -3.16
C LEU A 242 2.51 -23.43 -3.29
N VAL A 243 3.59 -23.64 -4.04
CA VAL A 243 4.10 -24.98 -4.31
C VAL A 243 5.16 -25.41 -3.30
N PHE A 244 6.11 -24.53 -2.98
CA PHE A 244 7.33 -24.90 -2.25
C PHE A 244 7.35 -24.44 -0.80
N GLU A 245 6.57 -23.42 -0.43
CA GLU A 245 6.54 -22.89 0.94
C GLU A 245 5.36 -23.48 1.73
N ALA A 246 5.36 -23.39 3.06
CA ALA A 246 4.19 -23.76 3.86
C ALA A 246 3.12 -22.66 3.76
N ALA A 247 2.17 -22.78 2.82
CA ALA A 247 1.08 -21.82 2.67
C ALA A 247 -0.08 -22.17 3.62
N ALA A 248 -0.34 -21.29 4.57
CA ALA A 248 -1.58 -21.29 5.34
C ALA A 248 -2.78 -20.99 4.41
N ALA A 249 -3.99 -21.33 4.86
CA ALA A 249 -5.22 -21.09 4.08
C ALA A 249 -5.34 -19.62 3.61
N VAL A 250 -4.88 -18.66 4.42
CA VAL A 250 -4.91 -17.23 4.08
C VAL A 250 -4.06 -16.88 2.84
N VAL A 251 -2.95 -17.59 2.64
CA VAL A 251 -2.07 -17.39 1.48
C VAL A 251 -2.75 -17.97 0.24
N VAL A 252 -3.37 -19.14 0.35
CA VAL A 252 -4.12 -19.76 -0.78
C VAL A 252 -5.32 -18.89 -1.17
N ASP A 253 -6.05 -18.36 -0.18
CA ASP A 253 -7.16 -17.43 -0.39
C ASP A 253 -6.72 -16.14 -1.10
N GLY A 254 -5.66 -15.50 -0.60
CA GLY A 254 -5.10 -14.30 -1.18
C GLY A 254 -4.54 -14.54 -2.58
N ALA A 255 -3.81 -15.64 -2.77
CA ALA A 255 -3.26 -16.01 -4.07
C ALA A 255 -4.36 -16.29 -5.10
N ALA A 256 -5.45 -16.95 -4.73
CA ALA A 256 -6.58 -17.15 -5.63
C ALA A 256 -7.17 -15.83 -6.13
N LEU A 257 -7.25 -14.81 -5.27
CA LEU A 257 -7.74 -13.48 -5.63
C LEU A 257 -6.76 -12.74 -6.55
N ALA A 258 -5.47 -12.72 -6.19
CA ALA A 258 -4.45 -12.04 -6.98
C ALA A 258 -4.20 -12.72 -8.33
N LEU A 259 -3.98 -14.04 -8.34
CA LEU A 259 -3.70 -14.81 -9.55
C LEU A 259 -4.85 -14.79 -10.54
N TYR A 260 -6.10 -14.69 -10.08
CA TYR A 260 -7.24 -14.53 -10.99
C TYR A 260 -7.08 -13.29 -11.85
N SER A 261 -6.85 -12.13 -11.25
CA SER A 261 -6.65 -10.87 -11.98
C SER A 261 -5.35 -10.88 -12.79
N LEU A 262 -4.26 -11.41 -12.24
CA LEU A 262 -2.95 -11.48 -12.92
C LEU A 262 -3.00 -12.35 -14.17
N PHE A 263 -3.65 -13.52 -14.10
CA PHE A 263 -3.77 -14.43 -15.24
C PHE A 263 -4.65 -13.82 -16.34
N LEU A 264 -5.65 -13.02 -15.95
CA LEU A 264 -6.45 -12.27 -16.91
C LEU A 264 -5.64 -11.16 -17.62
N VAL A 265 -4.77 -10.45 -16.90
CA VAL A 265 -3.88 -9.42 -17.47
C VAL A 265 -2.87 -10.05 -18.43
N GLU A 266 -2.22 -11.12 -17.97
CA GLU A 266 -1.11 -11.77 -18.66
C GLU A 266 -1.55 -12.95 -19.54
N ARG A 267 -2.82 -13.01 -19.99
CA ARG A 267 -3.35 -14.12 -20.80
C ARG A 267 -2.47 -14.52 -21.99
N ARG A 268 -1.77 -13.56 -22.60
CA ARG A 268 -0.89 -13.80 -23.76
C ARG A 268 0.46 -14.37 -23.35
N ASN A 269 0.92 -14.09 -22.14
CA ASN A 269 2.25 -14.42 -21.65
C ASN A 269 2.25 -15.56 -20.63
N ILE A 270 1.09 -15.90 -20.06
CA ILE A 270 0.97 -16.85 -18.95
C ILE A 270 1.55 -18.22 -19.26
N GLU A 271 1.40 -18.72 -20.50
CA GLU A 271 2.02 -19.99 -20.93
C GLU A 271 3.55 -19.89 -20.88
N SER A 272 4.12 -18.81 -21.40
CA SER A 272 5.56 -18.57 -21.35
C SER A 272 6.07 -18.44 -19.92
N ILE A 273 5.35 -17.74 -19.05
CA ILE A 273 5.67 -17.61 -17.62
C ILE A 273 5.63 -18.98 -16.92
N ALA A 274 4.59 -19.78 -17.18
CA ALA A 274 4.44 -21.13 -16.64
C ALA A 274 5.60 -22.04 -17.09
N HIS A 275 5.92 -22.03 -18.37
CA HIS A 275 7.05 -22.79 -18.91
C HIS A 275 8.38 -22.37 -18.28
N ALA A 276 8.63 -21.06 -18.16
CA ALA A 276 9.85 -20.54 -17.55
C ALA A 276 9.95 -20.93 -16.06
N PHE A 277 8.84 -20.87 -15.32
CA PHE A 277 8.77 -21.29 -13.92
C PHE A 277 9.12 -22.78 -13.75
N CYS A 278 8.65 -23.63 -14.68
CA CYS A 278 8.86 -25.08 -14.60
C CYS A 278 10.19 -25.57 -15.20
N ALA A 279 10.94 -24.71 -15.91
CA ALA A 279 12.12 -25.11 -16.71
C ALA A 279 13.27 -25.72 -15.88
N GLY A 280 13.33 -25.46 -14.57
CA GLY A 280 14.32 -26.01 -13.65
C GLY A 280 13.86 -27.21 -12.82
N MET A 281 12.64 -27.71 -13.04
CA MET A 281 12.05 -28.81 -12.27
C MET A 281 12.40 -30.17 -12.88
N ASP A 282 12.37 -31.23 -12.06
CA ASP A 282 12.47 -32.60 -12.57
C ASP A 282 11.34 -32.88 -13.57
N SER A 283 11.63 -33.64 -14.64
CA SER A 283 10.64 -34.00 -15.69
C SER A 283 9.25 -34.39 -15.16
N PRO A 284 9.08 -35.27 -14.16
CA PRO A 284 7.74 -35.65 -13.74
C PRO A 284 7.04 -34.57 -12.88
N LEU A 285 7.79 -33.72 -12.18
CA LEU A 285 7.24 -32.55 -11.48
C LEU A 285 6.83 -31.47 -12.48
N GLN A 286 7.66 -31.24 -13.50
CA GLN A 286 7.39 -30.32 -14.59
C GLN A 286 6.08 -30.70 -15.31
N ASP A 287 5.91 -31.96 -15.69
CA ASP A 287 4.69 -32.43 -16.37
C ASP A 287 3.45 -32.25 -15.49
N THR A 288 3.56 -32.61 -14.20
CA THR A 288 2.48 -32.45 -13.21
C THR A 288 2.11 -30.98 -13.04
N MET A 289 3.10 -30.10 -12.88
CA MET A 289 2.92 -28.67 -12.69
C MET A 289 2.30 -28.01 -13.93
N MET A 290 2.81 -28.33 -15.12
CA MET A 290 2.28 -27.81 -16.39
C MET A 290 0.84 -28.26 -16.64
N HIS A 291 0.51 -29.52 -16.32
CA HIS A 291 -0.86 -30.02 -16.43
C HIS A 291 -1.80 -29.29 -15.46
N ALA A 292 -1.40 -29.15 -14.20
CA ALA A 292 -2.21 -28.49 -13.17
C ALA A 292 -2.39 -26.99 -13.44
N LEU A 293 -1.34 -26.30 -13.90
CA LEU A 293 -1.43 -24.91 -14.37
C LEU A 293 -2.33 -24.78 -15.60
N GLY A 294 -2.25 -25.73 -16.53
CA GLY A 294 -3.15 -25.84 -17.67
C GLY A 294 -4.61 -25.86 -17.21
N GLN A 295 -4.98 -26.78 -16.31
CA GLN A 295 -6.35 -26.86 -15.76
C GLN A 295 -6.79 -25.54 -15.11
N LEU A 296 -5.89 -24.90 -14.36
CA LEU A 296 -6.17 -23.63 -13.70
C LEU A 296 -6.41 -22.50 -14.71
N MET A 297 -5.64 -22.46 -15.80
CA MET A 297 -5.84 -21.52 -16.90
C MET A 297 -7.15 -21.76 -17.66
N HIS A 298 -7.57 -23.02 -17.85
CA HIS A 298 -8.86 -23.36 -18.47
C HIS A 298 -10.06 -22.92 -17.61
N SER A 299 -9.87 -22.72 -16.31
CA SER A 299 -10.91 -22.23 -15.40
C SER A 299 -11.19 -20.72 -15.54
N LEU A 300 -10.35 -19.99 -16.28
CA LEU A 300 -10.56 -18.57 -16.57
C LEU A 300 -11.72 -18.38 -17.54
N PRO A 301 -12.50 -17.28 -17.42
CA PRO A 301 -13.54 -16.99 -18.39
C PRO A 301 -12.95 -16.82 -19.81
N PRO A 302 -13.70 -17.02 -20.90
CA PRO A 302 -13.23 -16.66 -22.25
C PRO A 302 -13.01 -15.14 -22.36
N PRO A 303 -12.18 -14.66 -23.31
CA PRO A 303 -12.04 -13.23 -23.56
C PRO A 303 -13.38 -12.67 -24.06
N GLN A 304 -14.09 -11.94 -23.20
CA GLN A 304 -15.37 -11.31 -23.53
C GLN A 304 -15.17 -9.80 -23.78
N PRO A 305 -15.92 -9.19 -24.71
CA PRO A 305 -16.01 -7.74 -24.82
C PRO A 305 -16.60 -7.17 -23.52
N GLN A 306 -16.00 -6.09 -23.02
CA GLN A 306 -16.13 -5.52 -21.66
C GLN A 306 -17.56 -5.10 -21.22
N ILE A 307 -18.58 -5.31 -22.05
CA ILE A 307 -19.90 -4.68 -21.94
C ILE A 307 -20.94 -5.56 -21.20
N ALA A 308 -20.66 -6.84 -20.90
CA ALA A 308 -21.72 -7.79 -20.48
C ALA A 308 -21.42 -8.71 -19.28
N ALA A 309 -20.36 -8.46 -18.50
CA ALA A 309 -20.14 -9.25 -17.28
C ALA A 309 -20.92 -8.64 -16.10
N SER A 310 -22.09 -9.19 -15.78
CA SER A 310 -22.78 -8.81 -14.54
C SER A 310 -21.88 -9.11 -13.32
N VAL A 311 -22.00 -8.30 -12.26
CA VAL A 311 -21.24 -8.50 -11.01
C VAL A 311 -21.41 -9.92 -10.47
N GLY A 312 -22.59 -10.53 -10.68
CA GLY A 312 -22.86 -11.93 -10.32
C GLY A 312 -22.02 -12.94 -11.12
N HIS A 313 -21.86 -12.74 -12.44
CA HIS A 313 -21.01 -13.61 -13.27
C HIS A 313 -19.54 -13.53 -12.86
N ALA A 314 -19.02 -12.33 -12.60
CA ALA A 314 -17.64 -12.14 -12.15
C ALA A 314 -17.37 -12.84 -10.80
N ARG A 315 -18.30 -12.73 -9.84
CA ARG A 315 -18.21 -13.42 -8.54
C ARG A 315 -18.19 -14.95 -8.71
N LYS A 316 -19.05 -15.49 -9.58
CA LYS A 316 -19.11 -16.93 -9.85
C LYS A 316 -17.80 -17.46 -10.45
N HIS A 317 -17.22 -16.74 -11.42
CA HIS A 317 -15.94 -17.11 -12.01
C HIS A 317 -14.78 -17.05 -11.00
N ARG A 318 -14.73 -16.01 -10.14
CA ARG A 318 -13.75 -15.93 -9.06
C ARG A 318 -13.89 -17.07 -8.05
N ALA A 319 -15.11 -17.42 -7.66
CA ALA A 319 -15.35 -18.55 -6.75
C ALA A 319 -14.95 -19.90 -7.36
N HIS A 320 -15.24 -20.10 -8.65
CA HIS A 320 -14.82 -21.31 -9.35
C HIS A 320 -13.29 -21.40 -9.47
N PHE A 321 -12.63 -20.31 -9.88
CA PHE A 321 -11.17 -20.24 -9.95
C PHE A 321 -10.52 -20.51 -8.59
N LYS A 322 -11.07 -19.95 -7.51
CA LYS A 322 -10.62 -20.22 -6.15
C LYS A 322 -10.71 -21.71 -5.79
N ALA A 323 -11.82 -22.37 -6.12
CA ALA A 323 -11.93 -23.82 -5.89
C ALA A 323 -10.87 -24.62 -6.68
N GLN A 324 -10.59 -24.23 -7.93
CA GLN A 324 -9.52 -24.83 -8.72
C GLN A 324 -8.13 -24.56 -8.15
N MET A 325 -7.91 -23.39 -7.54
CA MET A 325 -6.66 -23.07 -6.86
C MET A 325 -6.39 -24.02 -5.67
N TYR A 326 -7.41 -24.34 -4.87
CA TYR A 326 -7.26 -25.33 -3.80
C TYR A 326 -6.94 -26.73 -4.33
N ALA A 327 -7.61 -27.16 -5.41
CA ALA A 327 -7.32 -28.43 -6.05
C ALA A 327 -5.88 -28.47 -6.61
N PHE A 328 -5.45 -27.39 -7.25
CA PHE A 328 -4.08 -27.21 -7.75
C PHE A 328 -3.05 -27.35 -6.62
N VAL A 329 -3.20 -26.60 -5.52
CA VAL A 329 -2.26 -26.66 -4.39
C VAL A 329 -2.22 -28.04 -3.77
N ALA A 330 -3.38 -28.67 -3.57
CA ALA A 330 -3.46 -30.02 -3.00
C ALA A 330 -2.77 -31.07 -3.89
N HIS A 331 -2.97 -30.98 -5.22
CA HIS A 331 -2.38 -31.90 -6.18
C HIS A 331 -0.85 -31.76 -6.27
N VAL A 332 -0.36 -30.53 -6.47
CA VAL A 332 1.08 -30.29 -6.65
C VAL A 332 1.84 -30.52 -5.34
N ARG A 333 1.31 -30.10 -4.18
CA ARG A 333 1.98 -30.38 -2.90
C ARG A 333 1.97 -31.84 -2.52
N GLY A 334 0.87 -32.56 -2.81
CA GLY A 334 0.83 -34.00 -2.62
C GLY A 334 1.99 -34.68 -3.35
N TYR A 335 2.28 -34.23 -4.58
CA TYR A 335 3.41 -34.74 -5.34
C TYR A 335 4.78 -34.34 -4.75
N VAL A 336 4.95 -33.06 -4.37
CA VAL A 336 6.22 -32.54 -3.81
C VAL A 336 6.56 -33.16 -2.45
N GLN A 337 5.57 -33.46 -1.60
CA GLN A 337 5.79 -34.03 -0.27
C GLN A 337 6.04 -35.54 -0.25
N ILE A 338 5.68 -36.25 -1.32
CA ILE A 338 5.89 -37.70 -1.46
C ILE A 338 7.31 -38.01 -1.95
N LYS A 339 7.97 -37.05 -2.60
CA LYS A 339 9.39 -37.11 -2.97
C LYS A 339 10.28 -36.63 -1.82
#